data_AF-A0A1G2G1I4-F1
#
_entry.id   AF-A0A1G2G1I4-F1
#
_cell.length_a   1.000
_cell.length_b   1.000
_cell.length_c   1.000
_cell.angle_alpha   90.00
_cell.angle_beta   90.00
_cell.angle_gamma   90.00
#
_symmetry.space_group_name_H-M   'P 1'
#
loop_
_entity.id
_entity.type
_entity.pdbx_description
1 polymer ?
#
loop_
_entity_poly.entity_id
_entity_poly.type
_entity_poly.pdbx_seq_one_letter_code
_entity_poly.pdbx_strand_id
1 'polypeptide(L)'
;MFVMLFIILISPYLALAQIPTKIVPCNGTDCTFCHIAQLAQNALNVGIYIAVFLSAVLFAYAGWKYVTAGGEPGKASEAKKVFWNVGVGLILILGAWLIVDLIMKILVNEQALRGPWNAICP
;
A
#
# COMPACT_ATOMS: atom_id res chain seq x y z
N MET A 1 26.08 2.22 8.77
CA MET A 1 25.93 0.75 8.87
C MET A 1 24.97 0.34 10.00
N PHE A 2 25.11 0.85 11.22
CA PHE A 2 24.22 0.53 12.36
C PHE A 2 22.75 0.97 12.16
N VAL A 3 22.52 2.13 11.52
CA VAL A 3 21.17 2.67 11.25
C VAL A 3 20.39 1.84 10.23
N MET A 4 21.04 1.32 9.18
CA MET A 4 20.39 0.47 8.18
C MET A 4 19.95 -0.88 8.78
N LEU A 5 20.73 -1.42 9.71
CA LEU A 5 20.43 -2.67 10.41
C LEU A 5 19.21 -2.51 11.32
N PHE A 6 19.07 -1.35 11.98
CA PHE A 6 17.92 -1.01 12.82
C PHE A 6 16.62 -0.89 12.02
N ILE A 7 16.67 -0.28 10.82
CA ILE A 7 15.51 -0.16 9.91
C ILE A 7 15.08 -1.54 9.39
N ILE A 8 16.02 -2.42 9.05
CA ILE A 8 15.70 -3.77 8.56
C ILE A 8 15.04 -4.63 9.66
N LEU A 9 15.51 -4.52 10.92
CA LEU A 9 14.95 -5.25 12.07
C LEU A 9 13.58 -4.72 12.53
N ILE A 10 13.30 -3.42 12.34
CA ILE A 10 12.01 -2.80 12.69
C ILE A 10 10.99 -2.91 11.56
N SER A 11 11.43 -3.03 10.30
CA SER A 11 10.54 -3.16 9.14
C SER A 11 9.49 -4.27 9.25
N PRO A 12 9.76 -5.49 9.77
CA PRO A 12 8.71 -6.51 9.92
C PRO A 12 7.66 -6.13 10.98
N TYR A 13 8.00 -5.33 12.00
CA TYR A 13 7.05 -4.96 13.06
C TYR A 13 5.99 -3.96 12.57
N LEU A 14 6.39 -2.95 11.79
CA LEU A 14 5.44 -2.04 11.15
C LEU A 14 4.53 -2.78 10.19
N ALA A 15 5.07 -3.84 9.60
CA ALA A 15 4.39 -4.57 8.57
C ALA A 15 3.25 -5.44 9.17
N LEU A 16 3.52 -6.16 10.26
CA LEU A 16 2.52 -7.03 10.89
C LEU A 16 1.32 -6.27 11.50
N ALA A 17 1.41 -4.96 11.73
CA ALA A 17 0.33 -4.16 12.32
C ALA A 17 -0.84 -3.86 11.36
N GLN A 18 -0.65 -4.04 10.05
CA GLN A 18 -1.63 -3.64 9.04
C GLN A 18 -2.48 -4.81 8.50
N ILE A 19 -2.24 -6.03 8.99
CA ILE A 19 -2.93 -7.23 8.50
C ILE A 19 -4.31 -7.30 9.19
N PRO A 20 -5.44 -7.14 8.45
CA PRO A 20 -6.74 -7.37 9.03
C PRO A 20 -6.88 -8.85 9.40
N THR A 21 -7.18 -9.13 10.67
CA THR A 21 -7.32 -10.51 11.22
C THR A 21 -8.52 -11.26 10.65
N LYS A 22 -9.39 -10.59 9.87
CA LYS A 22 -10.57 -11.17 9.24
C LYS A 22 -10.87 -10.45 7.93
N ILE A 23 -10.61 -11.09 6.79
CA ILE A 23 -10.91 -10.50 5.47
C ILE A 23 -12.43 -10.44 5.25
N VAL A 24 -13.16 -11.50 5.58
CA VAL A 24 -14.63 -11.56 5.50
C VAL A 24 -15.24 -11.16 6.86
N PRO A 25 -15.89 -9.99 6.98
CA PRO A 25 -16.37 -9.51 8.28
C PRO A 25 -17.60 -10.28 8.79
N CYS A 26 -18.39 -10.91 7.93
CA CYS A 26 -19.61 -11.65 8.30
C CYS A 26 -19.47 -13.18 8.18
N ASN A 27 -20.28 -13.93 8.93
CA ASN A 27 -20.44 -15.38 8.82
C ASN A 27 -21.94 -15.66 8.60
N GLY A 28 -22.34 -16.22 7.46
CA GLY A 28 -23.72 -16.64 7.22
C GLY A 28 -24.64 -15.55 6.65
N THR A 29 -25.91 -15.52 7.09
CA THR A 29 -27.01 -14.77 6.47
C THR A 29 -27.12 -13.30 6.87
N ASP A 30 -26.33 -12.83 7.83
CA ASP A 30 -26.39 -11.44 8.34
C ASP A 30 -25.42 -10.49 7.61
N CYS A 31 -25.12 -10.74 6.33
CA CYS A 31 -24.29 -9.83 5.53
C CYS A 31 -25.14 -8.68 4.96
N THR A 32 -25.14 -7.54 5.65
CA THR A 32 -25.67 -6.27 5.13
C THR A 32 -24.72 -5.66 4.08
N PHE A 33 -25.20 -4.76 3.21
CA PHE A 33 -24.38 -4.01 2.24
C PHE A 33 -23.12 -3.37 2.83
N CYS A 34 -23.15 -2.96 4.11
CA CYS A 34 -22.00 -2.42 4.83
C CYS A 34 -20.83 -3.42 5.01
N HIS A 35 -21.10 -4.73 5.10
CA HIS A 35 -20.05 -5.74 5.22
C HIS A 35 -19.30 -5.98 3.90
N ILE A 36 -19.94 -5.71 2.76
CA ILE A 36 -19.27 -5.72 1.44
C ILE A 36 -18.26 -4.58 1.36
N ALA A 37 -18.64 -3.41 1.90
CA ALA A 37 -17.74 -2.27 2.00
C ALA A 37 -16.53 -2.59 2.91
N GLN A 38 -16.75 -3.12 4.11
CA GLN A 38 -15.65 -3.55 5.00
C GLN A 38 -14.74 -4.62 4.37
N LEU A 39 -15.31 -5.59 3.64
CA LEU A 39 -14.53 -6.61 2.91
C LEU A 39 -13.60 -5.95 1.89
N ALA A 40 -14.10 -5.00 1.09
CA ALA A 40 -13.29 -4.28 0.13
C ALA A 40 -12.18 -3.45 0.81
N GLN A 41 -12.42 -2.88 1.99
CA GLN A 41 -11.40 -2.12 2.72
C GLN A 41 -10.31 -3.06 3.24
N ASN A 42 -10.69 -4.22 3.77
CA ASN A 42 -9.75 -5.23 4.22
C ASN A 42 -8.91 -5.77 3.05
N ALA A 43 -9.54 -6.01 1.89
CA ALA A 43 -8.82 -6.42 0.68
C ALA A 43 -7.84 -5.35 0.18
N LEU A 44 -8.26 -4.08 0.14
CA LEU A 44 -7.38 -2.97 -0.23
C LEU A 44 -6.23 -2.81 0.76
N ASN A 45 -6.49 -2.91 2.07
CA ASN A 45 -5.44 -2.83 3.09
C ASN A 45 -4.41 -3.94 2.92
N VAL A 46 -4.83 -5.19 2.69
CA VAL A 46 -3.93 -6.31 2.41
C VAL A 46 -3.12 -6.06 1.13
N GLY A 47 -3.77 -5.59 0.07
CA GLY A 47 -3.11 -5.29 -1.21
C GLY A 47 -2.06 -4.19 -1.10
N ILE A 48 -2.42 -3.06 -0.48
CA ILE A 48 -1.51 -1.94 -0.22
C ILE A 48 -0.33 -2.40 0.65
N TYR A 49 -0.61 -3.20 1.67
CA TYR A 49 0.41 -3.72 2.57
C TYR A 49 1.46 -4.57 1.83
N ILE A 50 1.02 -5.55 1.03
CA ILE A 50 1.91 -6.37 0.20
C ILE A 50 2.71 -5.50 -0.76
N ALA A 51 2.06 -4.50 -1.36
CA ALA A 51 2.72 -3.64 -2.32
C ALA A 51 3.78 -2.73 -1.67
N VAL A 52 3.50 -2.14 -0.52
CA VAL A 52 4.47 -1.34 0.25
C VAL A 52 5.67 -2.19 0.65
N PHE A 53 5.43 -3.42 1.11
CA PHE A 53 6.50 -4.35 1.47
C PHE A 53 7.39 -4.69 0.26
N LEU A 54 6.79 -5.04 -0.89
CA LEU A 54 7.53 -5.30 -2.13
C LEU A 54 8.29 -4.06 -2.63
N SER A 55 7.67 -2.88 -2.58
CA SER A 55 8.31 -1.62 -2.93
C SER A 55 9.53 -1.33 -2.06
N ALA A 56 9.45 -1.58 -0.74
CA ALA A 56 10.58 -1.39 0.17
C ALA A 56 11.78 -2.29 -0.20
N VAL A 57 11.53 -3.56 -0.53
CA VAL A 57 12.58 -4.50 -0.99
C VAL A 57 13.20 -4.04 -2.31
N LEU A 58 12.37 -3.63 -3.27
CA LEU A 58 12.84 -3.15 -4.57
C LEU A 58 13.64 -1.84 -4.46
N PHE A 59 13.25 -0.93 -3.56
CA PHE A 59 14.02 0.28 -3.28
C PHE A 59 15.36 -0.04 -2.61
N ALA A 60 15.39 -0.99 -1.68
CA ALA A 60 16.64 -1.44 -1.07
C ALA A 60 17.59 -2.06 -2.10
N TYR A 61 17.07 -2.88 -3.02
CA TYR A 61 17.85 -3.45 -4.12
C TYR A 61 18.36 -2.38 -5.10
N ALA A 62 17.50 -1.43 -5.48
CA ALA A 62 17.89 -0.32 -6.36
C ALA A 62 18.94 0.59 -5.70
N GLY A 63 18.80 0.86 -4.40
CA GLY A 63 19.77 1.62 -3.62
C GLY A 63 21.13 0.92 -3.53
N TRP A 64 21.14 -0.40 -3.29
CA TRP A 64 22.37 -1.19 -3.30
C TRP A 64 23.06 -1.16 -4.67
N LYS A 65 22.30 -1.35 -5.76
CA LYS A 65 22.81 -1.29 -7.13
C LYS A 65 23.34 0.10 -7.50
N TYR A 66 22.73 1.17 -6.98
CA TYR A 66 23.18 2.54 -7.19
C TYR A 66 24.51 2.84 -6.48
N VAL A 67 24.66 2.41 -5.22
CA VAL A 67 25.90 2.61 -4.43
C VAL A 67 27.05 1.75 -4.98
N THR A 68 26.77 0.54 -5.44
CA THR A 68 27.79 -0.36 -6.03
C THR A 68 28.14 -0.03 -7.48
N ALA A 69 27.48 0.95 -8.11
CA ALA A 69 27.75 1.35 -9.49
C ALA A 69 29.12 2.04 -9.69
N GLY A 70 29.78 2.51 -8.62
CA GLY A 70 31.17 2.98 -8.68
C GLY A 70 31.48 4.11 -9.67
N GLY A 71 30.47 4.86 -10.12
CA GLY A 71 30.62 5.93 -11.14
C GLY A 71 30.39 5.48 -12.58
N GLU A 72 30.04 4.22 -12.84
CA GLU A 72 29.74 3.70 -14.17
C GLU A 72 28.33 4.18 -14.61
N PRO A 73 28.23 5.08 -15.61
CA PRO A 73 26.98 5.80 -15.92
C PRO A 73 25.85 4.86 -16.37
N GLY A 74 26.19 3.72 -16.99
CA GLY A 74 25.22 2.69 -17.38
C GLY A 74 24.49 2.08 -16.19
N LYS A 75 25.21 1.70 -15.14
CA LYS A 75 24.64 1.07 -13.94
C LYS A 75 23.88 2.05 -13.07
N ALA A 76 24.34 3.30 -13.00
CA ALA A 76 23.64 4.39 -12.31
C ALA A 76 22.31 4.73 -13.00
N SER A 77 22.28 4.75 -14.33
CA SER A 77 21.05 4.97 -15.11
C SER A 77 20.04 3.84 -14.91
N GLU A 78 20.52 2.59 -14.89
CA GLU A 78 19.68 1.41 -14.68
C GLU A 78 19.02 1.41 -13.28
N ALA A 79 19.79 1.73 -12.24
CA ALA A 79 19.27 1.84 -10.87
C ALA A 79 18.24 2.98 -10.72
N LYS A 80 18.45 4.11 -11.42
CA LYS A 80 17.51 5.24 -11.45
C LYS A 80 16.20 4.88 -12.14
N LYS A 81 16.26 4.07 -13.20
CA LYS A 81 15.08 3.55 -13.90
C LYS A 81 14.23 2.65 -12.99
N VAL A 82 14.86 1.77 -12.21
CA VAL A 82 14.16 0.95 -11.22
C VAL A 82 13.52 1.82 -10.14
N PHE A 83 14.24 2.83 -9.62
CA PHE A 83 13.70 3.78 -8.66
C PHE A 83 12.43 4.48 -9.17
N TRP A 84 12.44 4.94 -10.42
CA TRP A 84 11.27 5.59 -11.03
C TRP A 84 10.11 4.63 -11.22
N ASN A 85 10.37 3.41 -11.69
CA ASN A 85 9.34 2.39 -11.86
C ASN A 85 8.63 2.05 -10.53
N VAL A 86 9.38 1.90 -9.45
CA VAL A 86 8.80 1.62 -8.12
C VAL A 86 8.00 2.83 -7.62
N GLY A 87 8.50 4.05 -7.83
CA GLY A 87 7.80 5.29 -7.48
C GLY A 87 6.45 5.43 -8.21
N VAL A 88 6.41 5.16 -9.52
CA VAL A 88 5.17 5.17 -10.31
C VAL A 88 4.20 4.09 -9.81
N GLY A 89 4.70 2.89 -9.46
CA GLY A 89 3.88 1.83 -8.88
C GLY A 89 3.17 2.27 -7.59
N LEU A 90 3.89 2.92 -6.68
CA LEU A 90 3.32 3.46 -5.44
C LEU A 90 2.23 4.51 -5.70
N ILE A 91 2.46 5.43 -6.64
CA ILE A 91 1.48 6.44 -7.03
C ILE A 91 0.21 5.78 -7.59
N LEU A 92 0.35 4.74 -8.43
CA LEU A 92 -0.80 4.03 -8.98
C LEU A 92 -1.62 3.31 -7.90
N ILE A 93 -0.97 2.70 -6.91
CA ILE A 93 -1.67 2.02 -5.80
C ILE A 93 -2.45 3.02 -4.95
N LEU A 94 -1.83 4.14 -4.57
CA LEU A 94 -2.49 5.21 -3.81
C LEU A 94 -3.60 5.86 -4.63
N GLY A 95 -3.37 6.06 -5.93
CA GLY A 95 -4.36 6.59 -6.87
C GLY A 95 -5.56 5.65 -7.04
N ALA A 96 -5.34 4.34 -7.15
CA ALA A 96 -6.41 3.36 -7.24
C ALA A 96 -7.30 3.36 -5.98
N TRP A 97 -6.68 3.41 -4.79
CA TRP A 97 -7.44 3.54 -3.54
C TRP A 97 -8.26 4.83 -3.50
N LEU A 98 -7.69 5.95 -3.92
CA LEU A 98 -8.37 7.25 -3.98
C LEU A 98 -9.53 7.26 -4.98
N ILE A 99 -9.40 6.60 -6.13
CA ILE A 99 -10.47 6.49 -7.13
C ILE A 99 -11.66 5.73 -6.56
N VAL A 100 -11.41 4.59 -5.88
CA VAL A 100 -12.46 3.81 -5.23
C VAL A 100 -13.16 4.65 -4.15
N ASP A 101 -12.40 5.37 -3.33
CA ASP A 101 -12.93 6.28 -2.32
C ASP A 101 -13.82 7.38 -2.94
N LEU A 102 -13.39 7.97 -4.05
CA LEU A 102 -14.13 8.99 -4.77
C LEU A 102 -15.44 8.46 -5.37
N ILE A 103 -15.40 7.29 -6.03
CA ILE A 103 -16.60 6.68 -6.62
C ILE A 103 -17.64 6.37 -5.53
N MET A 104 -17.20 5.78 -4.41
CA MET A 104 -18.10 5.46 -3.30
C MET A 104 -18.73 6.73 -2.68
N LYS A 105 -17.97 7.82 -2.56
CA LYS A 105 -18.49 9.10 -2.07
C LYS A 105 -19.54 9.72 -2.99
N ILE A 106 -19.32 9.65 -4.31
CA ILE A 106 -20.27 10.18 -5.31
C ILE A 106 -21.57 9.38 -5.31
N LEU A 107 -21.49 8.05 -5.16
CA LEU A 107 -22.66 7.17 -5.21
C LEU A 107 -23.51 7.19 -3.93
N VAL A 108 -22.90 7.41 -2.75
CA VAL A 108 -23.59 7.17 -1.47
C VAL A 108 -24.25 8.40 -0.83
N ASN A 109 -23.75 9.65 -0.99
CA ASN A 109 -24.41 10.98 -0.71
C ASN A 109 -23.38 12.09 -0.34
N GLU A 110 -23.62 13.34 -0.75
CA GLU A 110 -22.81 14.57 -0.54
C GLU A 110 -22.40 14.86 0.92
N GLN A 111 -23.12 14.34 1.91
CA GLN A 111 -22.82 14.56 3.33
C GLN A 111 -21.66 13.68 3.87
N ALA A 112 -21.18 12.72 3.08
CA ALA A 112 -20.10 11.78 3.42
C ALA A 112 -18.68 12.35 3.23
N LEU A 113 -18.53 13.66 3.06
CA LEU A 113 -17.22 14.34 2.95
C LEU A 113 -16.39 14.35 4.25
N ARG A 114 -16.84 13.68 5.32
CA ARG A 114 -16.15 13.64 6.62
C ARG A 114 -15.14 12.50 6.83
N GLY A 115 -14.90 11.61 5.85
CA GLY A 115 -13.88 10.57 6.02
C GLY A 115 -13.66 9.65 4.81
N PRO A 116 -12.79 8.63 4.94
CA PRO A 116 -12.66 7.55 3.95
C PRO A 116 -13.98 6.79 3.79
N TRP A 117 -14.23 6.21 2.63
CA TRP A 117 -15.43 5.44 2.32
C TRP A 117 -15.75 4.32 3.33
N ASN A 118 -14.74 3.75 3.99
CA ASN A 118 -14.89 2.78 5.07
C ASN A 118 -15.56 3.33 6.34
N ALA A 119 -15.68 4.66 6.50
CA ALA A 119 -16.37 5.29 7.64
C ALA A 119 -17.87 5.51 7.39
N ILE A 120 -18.36 5.29 6.16
CA ILE A 120 -19.77 5.49 5.78
C ILE A 120 -20.66 4.39 6.38
N CYS A 121 -20.07 3.24 6.71
CA CYS A 121 -20.72 2.06 7.28
C CYS A 121 -19.89 1.58 8.48
N PRO A 122 -20.28 1.89 9.74
CA PRO A 122 -19.58 1.40 10.93
C PRO A 122 -19.65 -0.13 11.06
#